data_AF-A0A6F9CAG5-F1
#
_entry.id   AF-A0A6F9CAG5-F1
#
_cell.length_a   1.000
_cell.length_b   1.000
_cell.length_c   1.000
_cell.angle_alpha   90.00
_cell.angle_beta   90.00
_cell.angle_gamma   90.00
#
_symmetry.space_group_name_H-M   'P 1'
#
loop_
_entity.id
_entity.type
_entity.pdbx_description
1 polymer ?
#
loop_
_entity_poly.entity_id
_entity_poly.type
_entity_poly.pdbx_seq_one_letter_code
_entity_poly.pdbx_strand_id
1 'polypeptide(L)'
;MASWRRESPRNRAGQGSGSMRAARKPQQRDPPSEAVDAGESMTELPQWLRLYFYGMHGVTLDILLSSAQGLLADSDPKLFGFSSPYLCIMHSLTHFLLEKIYSQKKCFQGRPVVFHLVFYPSVYIGLQILIGNINTLTEHVRIVSATHLVVHYLLALYFTQVFHKGLARLRYHCPGKRTLATPAERTLEPLPNNGLPDVVRFLFFGMHGFLDEIIFTSIFNLVEKSDRTMSGHTSLWSFLMYGSCSLVVEKLYLHLHFRRGWSTWRRLPIYICFIYTWEFCWGLALRQYGACSWDYSHYPFNFMGLITLLYLPGWVCISLYQDILSNVLLRVVVCAKDEERGHSWQGAGVNVCPVSRKKHLL
;
A
#
# COMPACT_ATOMS: atom_id res chain seq x y z
N MET A 1 80.80 10.66 24.68
CA MET A 1 80.30 11.96 24.16
C MET A 1 79.22 12.47 25.11
N ALA A 2 79.35 13.75 25.47
CA ALA A 2 78.59 14.59 26.42
C ALA A 2 77.07 14.31 26.49
N SER A 3 76.52 14.01 27.67
CA SER A 3 75.89 14.94 28.67
C SER A 3 74.63 15.63 28.14
N TRP A 4 73.49 15.55 28.84
CA TRP A 4 73.06 16.57 29.80
C TRP A 4 72.02 16.02 30.84
N ARG A 5 72.28 16.35 32.13
CA ARG A 5 71.44 16.59 33.34
C ARG A 5 70.13 15.79 33.52
N ARG A 6 69.90 14.93 34.54
CA ARG A 6 69.94 15.04 36.04
C ARG A 6 68.85 15.95 36.64
N GLU A 7 67.83 15.35 37.29
CA GLU A 7 67.41 15.69 38.67
C GLU A 7 66.46 14.65 39.35
N SER A 8 67.01 14.13 40.45
CA SER A 8 66.57 13.50 41.71
C SER A 8 65.10 13.36 42.22
N PRO A 9 64.91 12.54 43.30
CA PRO A 9 63.67 11.87 43.69
C PRO A 9 63.09 12.34 45.04
N ARG A 10 61.91 11.82 45.45
CA ARG A 10 61.38 11.73 46.83
C ARG A 10 59.99 11.05 46.78
N ASN A 11 59.50 10.25 47.72
CA ASN A 11 60.00 9.54 48.91
C ASN A 11 58.78 8.76 49.44
N ARG A 12 58.97 7.50 49.89
CA ARG A 12 58.25 6.78 50.99
C ARG A 12 56.69 6.68 50.92
N ALA A 13 56.01 5.71 51.52
CA ALA A 13 56.25 4.41 52.14
C ALA A 13 54.83 3.91 52.52
N GLY A 14 54.60 2.60 52.58
CA GLY A 14 53.33 2.08 53.12
C GLY A 14 53.14 0.60 52.86
N GLN A 15 53.66 -0.22 53.77
CA GLN A 15 53.53 -1.68 53.81
C GLN A 15 52.12 -2.13 54.22
N GLY A 16 51.76 -3.33 53.76
CA GLY A 16 50.79 -4.24 54.39
C GLY A 16 50.75 -5.54 53.57
N SER A 17 51.50 -6.59 53.91
CA SER A 17 51.20 -7.64 54.90
C SER A 17 49.87 -8.36 54.66
N GLY A 18 49.91 -9.66 54.31
CA GLY A 18 48.78 -10.55 54.56
C GLY A 18 48.61 -11.76 53.63
N SER A 19 49.36 -12.83 53.91
CA SER A 19 49.02 -14.27 53.88
C SER A 19 48.16 -14.93 52.77
N MET A 20 48.59 -16.14 52.41
CA MET A 20 48.14 -17.01 51.32
C MET A 20 46.83 -17.79 51.56
N ARG A 21 46.23 -18.16 50.41
CA ARG A 21 45.52 -19.43 50.06
C ARG A 21 44.02 -19.58 50.38
N ALA A 22 43.22 -19.58 49.30
CA ALA A 22 42.30 -20.68 48.97
C ALA A 22 42.00 -20.68 47.45
N ALA A 23 42.11 -21.86 46.84
CA ALA A 23 42.00 -22.10 45.41
C ALA A 23 40.54 -22.03 44.90
N ARG A 24 40.32 -21.40 43.74
CA ARG A 24 39.07 -21.51 42.97
C ARG A 24 39.40 -21.77 41.50
N LYS A 25 38.92 -22.90 40.97
CA LYS A 25 39.04 -23.28 39.55
C LYS A 25 38.33 -22.24 38.66
N PRO A 26 38.79 -22.00 37.42
CA PRO A 26 38.07 -21.16 36.47
C PRO A 26 36.78 -21.86 36.04
N GLN A 27 35.65 -21.20 36.27
CA GLN A 27 34.35 -21.60 35.78
C GLN A 27 34.28 -21.29 34.29
N GLN A 28 34.22 -22.35 33.49
CA GLN A 28 34.01 -22.35 32.05
C GLN A 28 32.71 -21.57 31.76
N ARG A 29 32.83 -20.42 31.09
CA ARG A 29 31.67 -19.70 30.52
C ARG A 29 31.25 -20.46 29.28
N ASP A 30 30.12 -21.13 29.36
CA ASP A 30 29.39 -21.53 28.16
C ASP A 30 29.05 -20.26 27.36
N PRO A 31 29.24 -20.25 26.02
CA PRO A 31 28.83 -19.11 25.20
C PRO A 31 27.30 -19.00 25.24
N PRO A 32 26.72 -17.80 25.08
CA PRO A 32 25.29 -17.67 24.97
C PRO A 32 24.85 -18.45 23.73
N SER A 33 23.90 -19.36 23.91
CA SER A 33 23.10 -19.85 22.80
C SER A 33 22.30 -18.67 22.27
N GLU A 34 22.89 -17.90 21.36
CA GLU A 34 22.14 -17.07 20.42
C GLU A 34 21.36 -18.04 19.54
N ALA A 35 20.20 -18.46 20.04
CA ALA A 35 19.10 -18.80 19.15
C ALA A 35 18.83 -17.53 18.35
N VAL A 36 19.39 -17.47 17.14
CA VAL A 36 19.03 -16.50 16.11
C VAL A 36 17.61 -16.85 15.70
N ASP A 37 16.65 -16.48 16.53
CA ASP A 37 15.30 -16.24 16.09
C ASP A 37 15.39 -14.94 15.27
N ALA A 38 15.69 -15.10 13.98
CA ALA A 38 15.57 -14.02 13.00
C ALA A 38 14.07 -13.73 12.83
N GLY A 39 13.47 -13.21 13.90
CA GLY A 39 12.04 -12.96 14.00
C GLY A 39 11.64 -11.98 12.92
N GLU A 40 10.75 -12.44 12.05
CA GLU A 40 10.07 -11.64 11.06
C GLU A 40 9.35 -10.47 11.76
N SER A 41 9.99 -9.29 11.77
CA SER A 41 9.39 -8.11 12.40
C SER A 41 8.24 -7.57 11.54
N MET A 42 7.01 -7.84 11.97
CA MET A 42 5.83 -7.20 11.40
C MET A 42 5.76 -5.75 11.88
N THR A 43 5.74 -4.82 10.93
CA THR A 43 5.64 -3.38 11.23
C THR A 43 4.30 -2.84 10.78
N GLU A 44 3.92 -1.67 11.30
CA GLU A 44 2.82 -0.93 10.69
C GLU A 44 3.15 -0.54 9.25
N LEU A 45 2.12 -0.26 8.46
CA LEU A 45 2.28 0.16 7.07
C LEU A 45 3.23 1.37 6.95
N PRO A 46 4.26 1.34 6.08
CA PRO A 46 5.15 2.48 5.85
C PRO A 46 4.38 3.72 5.40
N GLN A 47 4.89 4.91 5.76
CA GLN A 47 4.22 6.19 5.46
C GLN A 47 3.99 6.39 3.95
N TRP A 48 4.96 6.05 3.11
CA TRP A 48 4.83 6.18 1.65
C TRP A 48 3.69 5.31 1.10
N LEU A 49 3.50 4.11 1.66
CA LEU A 49 2.45 3.19 1.22
C LEU A 49 1.08 3.70 1.67
N ARG A 50 0.98 4.28 2.88
CA ARG A 50 -0.26 4.96 3.34
C ARG A 50 -0.62 6.13 2.43
N LEU A 51 0.34 7.01 2.13
CA LEU A 51 0.14 8.14 1.20
C LEU A 51 -0.35 7.66 -0.16
N TYR A 52 0.25 6.60 -0.69
CA TYR A 52 -0.17 5.98 -1.94
C TYR A 52 -1.62 5.47 -1.87
N PHE A 53 -2.01 4.74 -0.82
CA PHE A 53 -3.39 4.29 -0.62
C PHE A 53 -4.37 5.46 -0.53
N TYR A 54 -4.01 6.54 0.16
CA TYR A 54 -4.85 7.72 0.28
C TYR A 54 -5.08 8.43 -1.05
N GLY A 55 -4.02 8.70 -1.81
CA GLY A 55 -4.13 9.35 -3.12
C GLY A 55 -4.93 8.52 -4.11
N MET A 56 -4.57 7.24 -4.24
CA MET A 56 -5.25 6.31 -5.13
C MET A 56 -6.74 6.16 -4.79
N HIS A 57 -7.09 6.03 -3.50
CA HIS A 57 -8.48 5.92 -3.08
C HIS A 57 -9.26 7.23 -3.27
N GLY A 58 -8.64 8.38 -3.00
CA GLY A 58 -9.24 9.69 -3.26
C GLY A 58 -9.56 9.90 -4.74
N VAL A 59 -8.62 9.60 -5.64
CA VAL A 59 -8.84 9.63 -7.10
C VAL A 59 -10.00 8.71 -7.51
N THR A 60 -10.05 7.50 -6.94
CA THR A 60 -11.15 6.56 -7.20
C THR A 60 -12.50 7.16 -6.81
N LEU A 61 -12.59 7.82 -5.65
CA LEU A 61 -13.82 8.46 -5.20
C LEU A 61 -14.20 9.64 -6.11
N ASP A 62 -13.25 10.46 -6.55
CA ASP A 62 -13.51 11.55 -7.50
C ASP A 62 -14.13 11.02 -8.80
N ILE A 63 -13.56 9.94 -9.36
CA ILE A 63 -14.05 9.28 -10.57
C ILE A 63 -15.46 8.73 -10.36
N LEU A 64 -15.69 8.02 -9.25
CA LEU A 64 -17.01 7.45 -8.94
C LEU A 64 -18.08 8.54 -8.76
N LEU A 65 -17.77 9.61 -8.04
CA LEU A 65 -18.70 10.71 -7.80
C LEU A 65 -19.01 11.49 -9.08
N SER A 66 -17.98 11.82 -9.86
CA SER A 66 -18.15 12.56 -11.13
C SER A 66 -18.89 11.72 -12.18
N SER A 67 -18.58 10.42 -12.27
CA SER A 67 -19.30 9.50 -13.17
C SER A 67 -20.75 9.28 -12.74
N ALA A 68 -21.03 9.14 -11.43
CA ALA A 68 -22.40 9.04 -10.94
C ALA A 68 -23.22 10.31 -11.24
N GLN A 69 -22.61 11.49 -11.11
CA GLN A 69 -23.25 12.75 -11.49
C GLN A 69 -23.52 12.83 -13.00
N GLY A 70 -22.56 12.40 -13.82
CA GLY A 70 -22.71 12.33 -15.28
C GLY A 70 -23.80 11.35 -15.71
N LEU A 71 -23.87 10.18 -15.09
CA LEU A 71 -24.91 9.16 -15.33
C LEU A 71 -26.31 9.70 -15.01
N LEU A 72 -26.46 10.40 -13.90
CA LEU A 72 -27.73 11.02 -13.50
C LEU A 72 -28.16 12.16 -14.45
N ALA A 73 -27.21 12.80 -15.12
CA ALA A 73 -27.48 13.92 -16.02
C ALA A 73 -27.74 13.50 -17.48
N ASP A 74 -26.91 12.62 -18.04
CA ASP A 74 -26.81 12.40 -19.49
C ASP A 74 -26.90 10.92 -19.93
N SER A 75 -27.01 9.98 -18.98
CA SER A 75 -27.14 8.53 -19.27
C SER A 75 -26.09 7.96 -20.26
N ASP A 76 -24.86 8.48 -20.26
CA ASP A 76 -23.80 8.02 -21.15
C ASP A 76 -23.30 6.61 -20.75
N PRO A 77 -23.41 5.59 -21.65
CA PRO A 77 -22.94 4.23 -21.37
C PRO A 77 -21.42 4.12 -21.11
N LYS A 78 -20.63 5.14 -21.48
CA LYS A 78 -19.19 5.17 -21.25
C LYS A 78 -18.82 5.50 -19.80
N LEU A 79 -19.74 6.08 -19.04
CA LEU A 79 -19.57 6.34 -17.60
C LEU A 79 -18.25 7.06 -17.26
N PHE A 80 -17.96 8.16 -17.96
CA PHE A 80 -16.73 8.92 -17.72
C PHE A 80 -16.68 9.52 -16.32
N GLY A 81 -15.53 9.41 -15.67
CA GLY A 81 -15.19 10.14 -14.45
C GLY A 81 -13.90 10.93 -14.62
N PHE A 82 -13.72 11.92 -13.75
CA PHE A 82 -12.67 12.92 -13.86
C PHE A 82 -11.90 13.05 -12.54
N SER A 83 -10.59 13.26 -12.64
CA SER A 83 -9.72 13.64 -11.52
C SER A 83 -8.44 14.26 -12.07
N SER A 84 -7.44 14.52 -11.23
CA SER A 84 -6.14 15.03 -11.66
C SER A 84 -5.00 14.51 -10.79
N PRO A 85 -3.75 14.47 -11.32
CA PRO A 85 -2.57 14.15 -10.51
C PRO A 85 -2.40 15.11 -9.31
N TYR A 86 -2.82 16.37 -9.46
CA TYR A 86 -2.82 17.33 -8.36
C TYR A 86 -3.78 16.92 -7.24
N LEU A 87 -5.02 16.54 -7.58
CA LEU A 87 -5.99 16.08 -6.59
C LEU A 87 -5.52 14.81 -5.89
N CYS A 88 -4.83 13.90 -6.58
CA CYS A 88 -4.20 12.73 -5.97
C CYS A 88 -3.25 13.11 -4.83
N ILE A 89 -2.40 14.13 -5.03
CA ILE A 89 -1.49 14.64 -4.00
C ILE A 89 -2.29 15.27 -2.86
N MET A 90 -3.29 16.10 -3.17
CA MET A 90 -4.14 16.74 -2.16
C MET A 90 -4.88 15.72 -1.30
N HIS A 91 -5.45 14.67 -1.89
CA HIS A 91 -6.07 13.55 -1.19
C HIS A 91 -5.07 12.83 -0.30
N SER A 92 -3.87 12.55 -0.82
CA SER A 92 -2.79 11.91 -0.05
C SER A 92 -2.46 12.68 1.23
N LEU A 93 -2.24 13.99 1.12
CA LEU A 93 -1.89 14.86 2.24
C LEU A 93 -3.05 15.03 3.22
N THR A 94 -4.25 15.27 2.70
CA THR A 94 -5.45 15.52 3.51
C THR A 94 -5.82 14.30 4.33
N HIS A 95 -5.81 13.11 3.72
CA HIS A 95 -6.13 11.88 4.42
C HIS A 95 -5.02 11.44 5.38
N PHE A 96 -3.76 11.78 5.09
CA PHE A 96 -2.68 11.60 6.05
C PHE A 96 -2.86 12.48 7.30
N LEU A 97 -3.26 13.75 7.13
CA LEU A 97 -3.61 14.63 8.26
C LEU A 97 -4.82 14.08 9.03
N LEU A 98 -5.86 13.64 8.33
CA LEU A 98 -7.05 13.04 8.95
C LEU A 98 -6.72 11.75 9.71
N GLU A 99 -5.76 10.94 9.26
CA GLU A 99 -5.28 9.77 10.01
C GLU A 99 -4.65 10.17 11.34
N LYS A 100 -3.87 11.26 11.37
CA LYS A 100 -3.29 11.78 12.62
C LYS A 100 -4.37 12.25 13.58
N ILE A 101 -5.40 12.93 13.06
CA ILE A 101 -6.57 13.34 13.84
C ILE A 101 -7.36 12.12 14.33
N TYR A 102 -7.53 11.11 13.49
CA TYR A 102 -8.16 9.84 13.84
C TYR A 102 -7.41 9.10 14.97
N SER A 103 -6.08 9.20 15.00
CA SER A 103 -5.24 8.61 16.06
C SER A 103 -5.45 9.28 17.42
N GLN A 104 -5.88 10.55 17.45
CA GLN A 104 -6.25 11.28 18.67
C GLN A 104 -7.59 10.85 19.27
N LYS A 105 -8.27 9.84 18.71
CA LYS A 105 -9.53 9.29 19.26
C LYS A 105 -9.44 8.86 20.73
N LYS A 106 -8.23 8.55 21.23
CA LYS A 106 -8.00 8.21 22.64
C LYS A 106 -8.36 9.38 23.58
N CYS A 107 -8.24 10.62 23.13
CA CYS A 107 -8.62 11.81 23.89
C CYS A 107 -10.15 11.95 24.08
N PHE A 108 -10.94 11.23 23.26
CA PHE A 108 -12.41 11.27 23.28
C PHE A 108 -13.03 9.98 23.82
N GLN A 109 -12.28 9.18 24.60
CA GLN A 109 -12.73 7.88 25.10
C GLN A 109 -14.05 7.93 25.90
N GLY A 110 -14.37 9.04 26.55
CA GLY A 110 -15.64 9.21 27.26
C GLY A 110 -16.87 9.38 26.36
N ARG A 111 -16.71 9.74 25.08
CA ARG A 111 -17.80 9.98 24.11
C ARG A 111 -17.39 9.65 22.66
N PRO A 112 -17.20 8.36 22.31
CA PRO A 112 -16.72 7.96 20.98
C PRO A 112 -17.69 8.35 19.85
N VAL A 113 -18.99 8.41 20.13
CA VAL A 113 -20.02 8.81 19.17
C VAL A 113 -19.82 10.27 18.71
N VAL A 114 -19.49 11.17 19.64
CA VAL A 114 -19.23 12.59 19.33
C VAL A 114 -18.02 12.73 18.41
N PHE A 115 -16.99 11.91 18.62
CA PHE A 115 -15.82 11.91 17.74
C PHE A 115 -16.17 11.49 16.31
N HIS A 116 -16.86 10.35 16.15
CA HIS A 116 -17.15 9.76 14.84
C HIS A 116 -18.24 10.48 14.04
N LEU A 117 -19.27 11.02 14.70
CA LEU A 117 -20.42 11.63 14.02
C LEU A 117 -20.35 13.15 13.90
N VAL A 118 -19.57 13.82 14.76
CA VAL A 118 -19.54 15.29 14.82
C VAL A 118 -18.13 15.81 14.56
N PHE A 119 -17.15 15.49 15.42
CA PHE A 119 -15.83 16.11 15.34
C PHE A 119 -15.10 15.77 14.03
N TYR A 120 -14.97 14.47 13.71
CA TYR A 120 -14.26 14.07 12.49
C TYR A 120 -14.97 14.56 11.21
N PRO A 121 -16.29 14.39 11.04
CA PRO A 121 -16.98 14.92 9.86
C PRO A 121 -16.84 16.44 9.69
N SER A 122 -16.90 17.23 10.77
CA SER A 122 -16.68 18.67 10.70
C SER A 122 -15.29 19.03 10.19
N VAL A 123 -14.25 18.34 10.70
CA VAL A 123 -12.86 18.54 10.25
C VAL A 123 -12.69 18.12 8.78
N TYR A 124 -13.24 16.97 8.40
CA TYR A 124 -13.20 16.47 7.02
C TYR A 124 -13.84 17.46 6.05
N ILE A 125 -15.06 17.91 6.34
CA ILE A 125 -15.79 18.87 5.51
C ILE A 125 -15.02 20.18 5.42
N GLY A 126 -14.49 20.70 6.53
CA GLY A 126 -13.68 21.91 6.56
C GLY A 126 -12.45 21.82 5.65
N LEU A 127 -11.75 20.67 5.67
CA LEU A 127 -10.61 20.42 4.78
C LEU A 127 -11.03 20.33 3.31
N GLN A 128 -12.14 19.66 2.99
CA GLN A 128 -12.64 19.55 1.62
C GLN A 128 -13.07 20.91 1.05
N ILE A 129 -13.70 21.77 1.86
CA ILE A 129 -14.03 23.15 1.47
C ILE A 129 -12.76 23.95 1.21
N LEU A 130 -11.73 23.81 2.06
CA LEU A 130 -10.45 24.49 1.88
C LEU A 130 -9.78 24.09 0.56
N ILE A 131 -9.73 22.80 0.24
CA ILE A 131 -9.17 22.28 -1.02
C ILE A 131 -9.96 22.80 -2.22
N GLY A 132 -11.30 22.77 -2.12
CA GLY A 132 -12.19 23.29 -3.16
C GLY A 132 -11.94 24.77 -3.43
N ASN A 133 -11.77 25.58 -2.38
CA ASN A 133 -11.51 27.01 -2.50
C ASN A 133 -10.12 27.33 -3.06
N ILE A 134 -9.09 26.54 -2.72
CA ILE A 134 -7.74 26.69 -3.30
C ILE A 134 -7.78 26.43 -4.81
N ASN A 135 -8.58 25.45 -5.26
CA ASN A 135 -8.71 25.15 -6.68
C ASN A 135 -9.46 26.24 -7.46
N THR A 136 -10.30 27.04 -6.79
CA THR A 136 -11.10 28.11 -7.41
C THR A 136 -10.62 29.52 -7.06
N LEU A 137 -9.35 29.69 -6.68
CA LEU A 137 -8.79 30.97 -6.21
C LEU A 137 -8.85 32.12 -7.23
N THR A 138 -9.46 31.92 -8.40
CA THR A 138 -9.67 32.90 -9.45
C THR A 138 -11.09 33.48 -9.53
N GLU A 139 -12.18 32.81 -9.12
CA GLU A 139 -13.53 33.42 -9.16
C GLU A 139 -14.48 32.85 -8.09
N HIS A 140 -15.04 33.75 -7.28
CA HIS A 140 -16.16 33.60 -6.32
C HIS A 140 -16.15 32.44 -5.30
N VAL A 141 -16.38 32.80 -4.03
CA VAL A 141 -16.62 31.83 -2.92
C VAL A 141 -17.76 30.89 -3.31
N ARG A 142 -17.47 29.60 -3.45
CA ARG A 142 -18.45 28.60 -3.83
C ARG A 142 -19.43 28.40 -2.68
N ILE A 143 -20.70 28.79 -2.87
CA ILE A 143 -21.78 28.39 -1.98
C ILE A 143 -21.94 26.87 -2.15
N VAL A 144 -21.51 26.11 -1.15
CA VAL A 144 -21.62 24.65 -1.17
C VAL A 144 -23.10 24.26 -1.09
N SER A 145 -23.61 23.64 -2.14
CA SER A 145 -24.98 23.12 -2.15
C SER A 145 -25.19 22.12 -1.00
N ALA A 146 -26.40 22.11 -0.42
CA ALA A 146 -26.77 21.18 0.65
C ALA A 146 -26.52 19.70 0.26
N THR A 147 -26.68 19.35 -1.01
CA THR A 147 -26.41 18.00 -1.52
C THR A 147 -24.94 17.63 -1.43
N HIS A 148 -24.03 18.56 -1.78
CA HIS A 148 -22.59 18.35 -1.65
C HIS A 148 -22.18 18.17 -0.19
N LEU A 149 -22.77 18.94 0.72
CA LEU A 149 -22.50 18.80 2.15
C LEU A 149 -22.91 17.42 2.69
N VAL A 150 -24.07 16.91 2.27
CA VAL A 150 -24.54 15.56 2.63
C VAL A 150 -23.59 14.50 2.10
N VAL A 151 -23.16 14.59 0.84
CA VAL A 151 -22.20 13.64 0.25
C VAL A 151 -20.88 13.65 1.01
N HIS A 152 -20.30 14.82 1.30
CA HIS A 152 -19.07 14.91 2.08
C HIS A 152 -19.23 14.39 3.52
N TYR A 153 -20.41 14.58 4.13
CA TYR A 153 -20.70 14.02 5.45
C TYR A 153 -20.73 12.48 5.42
N LEU A 154 -21.45 11.88 4.46
CA LEU A 154 -21.47 10.42 4.26
C LEU A 154 -20.08 9.87 4.00
N LEU A 155 -19.28 10.58 3.19
CA LEU A 155 -17.92 10.19 2.89
C LEU A 155 -17.01 10.26 4.13
N ALA A 156 -17.18 11.27 4.99
CA ALA A 156 -16.48 11.34 6.27
C ALA A 156 -16.82 10.15 7.19
N LEU A 157 -18.09 9.75 7.23
CA LEU A 157 -18.51 8.56 7.97
C LEU A 157 -17.86 7.29 7.41
N TYR A 158 -17.84 7.14 6.09
CA TYR A 158 -17.14 6.05 5.42
C TYR A 158 -15.65 6.01 5.81
N PHE A 159 -14.95 7.14 5.77
CA PHE A 159 -13.53 7.19 6.11
C PHE A 159 -13.26 6.79 7.57
N THR A 160 -14.07 7.25 8.52
CA THR A 160 -13.88 6.89 9.95
C THR A 160 -14.25 5.46 10.28
N GLN A 161 -15.32 4.93 9.66
CA GLN A 161 -15.90 3.65 10.04
C GLN A 161 -15.30 2.49 9.25
N VAL A 162 -14.94 2.71 7.99
CA VAL A 162 -14.50 1.67 7.06
C VAL A 162 -13.03 1.87 6.71
N PHE A 163 -12.67 2.99 6.07
CA PHE A 163 -11.35 3.14 5.45
C PHE A 163 -10.20 3.08 6.47
N HIS A 164 -10.21 3.95 7.49
CA HIS A 164 -9.15 4.00 8.50
C HIS A 164 -9.07 2.69 9.31
N LYS A 165 -10.22 2.05 9.57
CA LYS A 165 -10.23 0.73 10.24
C LYS A 165 -9.68 -0.37 9.34
N GLY A 166 -9.92 -0.32 8.04
CA GLY A 166 -9.36 -1.24 7.05
C GLY A 166 -7.84 -1.10 6.96
N LEU A 167 -7.35 0.13 6.78
CA LEU A 167 -5.92 0.42 6.70
C LEU A 167 -5.17 0.01 7.98
N ALA A 168 -5.76 0.22 9.16
CA ALA A 168 -5.18 -0.18 10.44
C ALA A 168 -5.06 -1.70 10.63
N ARG A 169 -5.79 -2.52 9.84
CA ARG A 169 -5.65 -3.99 9.85
C ARG A 169 -4.50 -4.49 8.98
N LEU A 170 -3.96 -3.63 8.12
CA LEU A 170 -2.86 -4.00 7.23
C LEU A 170 -1.53 -3.90 7.97
N ARG A 171 -0.73 -4.96 7.87
CA ARG A 171 0.65 -5.02 8.36
C ARG A 171 1.60 -5.16 7.19
N TYR A 172 2.80 -4.65 7.38
CA TYR A 172 3.87 -4.74 6.39
C TYR A 172 4.99 -5.62 6.92
N HIS A 173 5.28 -6.67 6.17
CA HIS A 173 6.38 -7.58 6.43
C HIS A 173 7.69 -6.98 5.88
N CYS A 174 8.62 -6.66 6.77
CA CYS A 174 9.96 -6.26 6.38
C CYS A 174 10.82 -7.52 6.22
N PRO A 175 11.38 -7.79 5.02
CA PRO A 175 12.34 -8.87 4.89
C PRO A 175 13.54 -8.56 5.81
N GLY A 176 13.75 -9.40 6.83
CA GLY A 176 14.97 -9.37 7.62
C GLY A 176 16.17 -9.46 6.67
N LYS A 177 17.29 -8.81 7.03
CA LYS A 177 18.55 -8.95 6.29
C LYS A 177 18.86 -10.45 6.17
N ARG A 178 18.55 -11.05 5.01
CA ARG A 178 19.04 -12.39 4.68
C ARG A 178 20.54 -12.25 4.55
N THR A 179 21.26 -12.65 5.60
CA THR A 179 22.66 -13.02 5.49
C THR A 179 22.75 -14.00 4.33
N LEU A 180 23.70 -13.75 3.45
CA LEU A 180 23.98 -14.49 2.22
C LEU A 180 24.10 -16.00 2.53
N ALA A 181 22.98 -16.73 2.48
CA ALA A 181 22.95 -18.18 2.63
C ALA A 181 22.91 -18.81 1.24
N THR A 182 23.76 -19.82 1.08
CA THR A 182 24.11 -20.57 -0.13
C THR A 182 22.92 -21.10 -0.94
N PRO A 183 23.07 -21.25 -2.28
CA PRO A 183 22.00 -21.65 -3.20
C PRO A 183 21.80 -23.18 -3.21
N ALA A 184 21.53 -23.78 -2.06
CA ALA A 184 21.17 -25.20 -1.97
C ALA A 184 19.88 -25.34 -1.14
N GLU A 185 18.91 -26.06 -1.69
CA GLU A 185 17.56 -26.30 -1.17
C GLU A 185 16.60 -25.09 -1.14
N ARG A 186 16.06 -24.76 -2.32
CA ARG A 186 14.71 -24.17 -2.40
C ARG A 186 13.70 -25.29 -2.18
N THR A 187 13.55 -25.74 -0.94
CA THR A 187 12.36 -26.49 -0.54
C THR A 187 11.17 -25.56 -0.76
N LEU A 188 10.17 -26.05 -1.49
CA LEU A 188 8.96 -25.34 -1.89
C LEU A 188 8.12 -25.02 -0.65
N GLU A 189 8.52 -24.01 0.13
CA GLU A 189 7.68 -23.45 1.17
C GLU A 189 6.40 -22.92 0.50
N PRO A 190 5.21 -23.35 0.93
CA PRO A 190 3.95 -22.81 0.44
C PRO A 190 3.96 -21.29 0.64
N LEU A 191 3.59 -20.55 -0.40
CA LEU A 191 3.37 -19.10 -0.31
C LEU A 191 2.55 -18.83 0.96
N PRO A 192 2.99 -17.95 1.88
CA PRO A 192 2.36 -17.82 3.19
C PRO A 192 0.86 -17.56 3.03
N ASN A 193 0.04 -18.43 3.64
CA ASN A 193 -1.43 -18.44 3.57
C ASN A 193 -2.10 -17.19 4.20
N ASN A 194 -1.30 -16.18 4.57
CA ASN A 194 -1.72 -14.94 5.24
C ASN A 194 -1.68 -13.72 4.31
N GLY A 195 -1.48 -13.90 3.00
CA GLY A 195 -1.49 -12.79 2.04
C GLY A 195 -2.85 -12.08 1.94
N LEU A 196 -2.88 -10.90 1.29
CA LEU A 196 -4.12 -10.19 0.99
C LEU A 196 -5.14 -11.10 0.28
N PRO A 197 -6.45 -11.06 0.59
CA PRO A 197 -7.46 -11.79 -0.18
C PRO A 197 -7.51 -11.31 -1.64
N ASP A 198 -7.84 -12.20 -2.58
CA ASP A 198 -7.87 -11.87 -4.01
C ASP A 198 -8.87 -10.75 -4.35
N VAL A 199 -9.98 -10.65 -3.62
CA VAL A 199 -10.94 -9.54 -3.76
C VAL A 199 -10.29 -8.21 -3.39
N VAL A 200 -9.48 -8.17 -2.32
CA VAL A 200 -8.79 -6.94 -1.90
C VAL A 200 -7.71 -6.57 -2.92
N ARG A 201 -7.03 -7.56 -3.50
CA ARG A 201 -6.10 -7.35 -4.61
C ARG A 201 -6.78 -6.79 -5.85
N PHE A 202 -7.93 -7.35 -6.23
CA PHE A 202 -8.72 -6.85 -7.35
C PHE A 202 -9.11 -5.39 -7.14
N LEU A 203 -9.63 -5.04 -5.95
CA LEU A 203 -9.97 -3.66 -5.61
C LEU A 203 -8.74 -2.74 -5.67
N PHE A 204 -7.60 -3.18 -5.14
CA PHE A 204 -6.35 -2.44 -5.22
C PHE A 204 -5.94 -2.17 -6.66
N PHE A 205 -5.90 -3.22 -7.50
CA PHE A 205 -5.51 -3.09 -8.90
C PHE A 205 -6.50 -2.26 -9.72
N GLY A 206 -7.80 -2.34 -9.44
CA GLY A 206 -8.81 -1.50 -10.09
C GLY A 206 -8.63 -0.02 -9.76
N MET A 207 -8.45 0.30 -8.47
CA MET A 207 -8.16 1.67 -8.04
C MET A 207 -6.82 2.18 -8.59
N HIS A 208 -5.83 1.29 -8.69
CA HIS A 208 -4.54 1.62 -9.26
C HIS A 208 -4.63 1.89 -10.76
N GLY A 209 -5.39 1.07 -11.51
CA GLY A 209 -5.62 1.28 -12.94
C GLY A 209 -6.30 2.62 -13.23
N PHE A 210 -7.23 3.05 -12.37
CA PHE A 210 -7.77 4.41 -12.42
C PHE A 210 -6.70 5.48 -12.24
N LEU A 211 -5.81 5.31 -11.28
CA LEU A 211 -4.70 6.25 -11.09
C LEU A 211 -3.79 6.31 -12.32
N ASP A 212 -3.46 5.14 -12.89
CA ASP A 212 -2.63 5.05 -14.10
C ASP A 212 -3.29 5.75 -15.29
N GLU A 213 -4.59 5.54 -15.50
CA GLU A 213 -5.33 6.17 -16.60
C GLU A 213 -5.49 7.68 -16.41
N ILE A 214 -5.72 8.16 -15.18
CA ILE A 214 -5.77 9.60 -14.88
C ILE A 214 -4.40 10.25 -15.16
N ILE A 215 -3.30 9.61 -14.75
CA ILE A 215 -1.96 10.13 -15.04
C ILE A 215 -1.70 10.11 -16.55
N PHE A 216 -2.01 9.01 -17.22
CA PHE A 216 -1.81 8.85 -18.66
C PHE A 216 -2.60 9.89 -19.45
N THR A 217 -3.91 9.99 -19.23
CA THR A 217 -4.77 10.96 -19.94
C THR A 217 -4.44 12.40 -19.60
N SER A 218 -4.01 12.70 -18.39
CA SER A 218 -3.54 14.04 -17.99
C SER A 218 -2.26 14.43 -18.72
N ILE A 219 -1.26 13.55 -18.77
CA ILE A 219 -0.01 13.78 -19.53
C ILE A 219 -0.33 13.91 -21.01
N PHE A 220 -1.20 13.06 -21.53
CA PHE A 220 -1.61 13.08 -22.92
C PHE A 220 -2.32 14.39 -23.31
N ASN A 221 -3.28 14.84 -22.49
CA ASN A 221 -3.94 16.14 -22.66
C ASN A 221 -2.94 17.31 -22.58
N LEU A 222 -1.94 17.24 -21.70
CA LEU A 222 -0.89 18.25 -21.59
C LEU A 222 0.01 18.27 -22.84
N VAL A 223 0.43 17.12 -23.35
CA VAL A 223 1.39 17.02 -24.46
C VAL A 223 0.72 17.30 -25.80
N GLU A 224 -0.43 16.69 -26.05
CA GLU A 224 -1.08 16.76 -27.37
C GLU A 224 -2.01 17.97 -27.51
N LYS A 225 -2.72 18.34 -26.43
CA LYS A 225 -3.69 19.45 -26.46
C LYS A 225 -3.15 20.74 -25.80
N SER A 226 -1.94 20.71 -25.23
CA SER A 226 -1.37 21.82 -24.44
C SER A 226 -2.27 22.29 -23.29
N ASP A 227 -3.13 21.40 -22.78
CA ASP A 227 -4.05 21.72 -21.69
C ASP A 227 -3.30 21.74 -20.35
N ARG A 228 -3.13 22.94 -19.79
CA ARG A 228 -2.44 23.15 -18.52
C ARG A 228 -3.29 22.87 -17.29
N THR A 229 -4.57 22.54 -17.45
CA THR A 229 -5.44 22.16 -16.32
C THR A 229 -5.04 20.82 -15.70
N MET A 230 -4.19 20.03 -16.38
CA MET A 230 -3.75 18.70 -15.97
C MET A 230 -4.93 17.76 -15.63
N SER A 231 -6.11 18.00 -16.23
CA SER A 231 -7.27 17.15 -16.01
C SER A 231 -7.10 15.79 -16.71
N GLY A 232 -7.35 14.73 -15.95
CA GLY A 232 -7.42 13.36 -16.45
C GLY A 232 -8.85 12.86 -16.46
N HIS A 233 -9.13 11.88 -17.30
CA HIS A 233 -10.42 11.23 -17.39
C HIS A 233 -10.25 9.72 -17.58
N THR A 234 -11.26 8.95 -17.18
CA THR A 234 -11.30 7.49 -17.31
C THR A 234 -12.75 7.02 -17.35
N SER A 235 -13.00 5.83 -17.89
CA SER A 235 -14.31 5.17 -17.83
C SER A 235 -14.42 4.28 -16.59
N LEU A 236 -15.60 4.15 -15.98
CA LEU A 236 -15.79 3.16 -14.91
C LEU A 236 -15.47 1.72 -15.33
N TRP A 237 -15.61 1.39 -16.62
CA TRP A 237 -15.25 0.08 -17.16
C TRP A 237 -13.75 -0.22 -17.03
N SER A 238 -12.91 0.82 -16.99
CA SER A 238 -11.47 0.70 -16.78
C SER A 238 -11.13 0.06 -15.43
N PHE A 239 -11.94 0.28 -14.38
CA PHE A 239 -11.74 -0.39 -13.09
C PHE A 239 -11.75 -1.91 -13.23
N LEU A 240 -12.76 -2.42 -13.94
CA LEU A 240 -12.94 -3.85 -14.15
C LEU A 240 -11.86 -4.40 -15.07
N MET A 241 -11.56 -3.67 -16.14
CA MET A 241 -10.54 -4.05 -17.12
C MET A 241 -9.15 -4.15 -16.49
N TYR A 242 -8.66 -3.07 -15.88
CA TYR A 242 -7.33 -3.03 -15.25
C TYR A 242 -7.26 -3.91 -14.00
N GLY A 243 -8.30 -3.88 -13.16
CA GLY A 243 -8.36 -4.71 -11.95
C GLY A 243 -8.26 -6.20 -12.26
N SER A 244 -8.98 -6.68 -13.28
CA SER A 244 -8.94 -8.08 -13.69
C SER A 244 -7.64 -8.44 -14.42
N CYS A 245 -7.17 -7.57 -15.32
CA CYS A 245 -5.91 -7.78 -16.04
C CYS A 245 -4.75 -7.93 -15.08
N SER A 246 -4.57 -6.96 -14.18
CA SER A 246 -3.46 -6.93 -13.23
C SER A 246 -3.51 -8.07 -12.23
N LEU A 247 -4.71 -8.54 -11.84
CA LEU A 247 -4.85 -9.72 -10.99
C LEU A 247 -4.34 -10.98 -11.72
N VAL A 248 -4.72 -11.17 -12.98
CA VAL A 248 -4.26 -12.33 -13.77
C VAL A 248 -2.75 -12.24 -14.02
N VAL A 249 -2.24 -11.05 -14.36
CA VAL A 249 -0.80 -10.81 -14.54
C VAL A 249 -0.02 -11.05 -13.23
N GLU A 250 -0.57 -10.68 -12.07
CA GLU A 250 0.05 -11.02 -10.77
C GLU A 250 0.11 -12.55 -10.58
N LYS A 251 -0.96 -13.30 -10.84
CA LYS A 251 -0.92 -14.78 -10.73
C LYS A 251 0.09 -15.38 -11.72
N LEU A 252 0.18 -14.83 -12.92
CA LEU A 252 1.17 -15.22 -13.92
C LEU A 252 2.59 -14.91 -13.44
N TYR A 253 2.81 -13.74 -12.82
CA TYR A 253 4.08 -13.37 -12.18
C TYR A 253 4.44 -14.39 -11.11
N LEU A 254 3.53 -14.72 -10.19
CA LEU A 254 3.79 -15.67 -9.12
C LEU A 254 4.16 -17.05 -9.66
N HIS A 255 3.45 -17.52 -10.69
CA HIS A 255 3.74 -18.80 -11.33
C HIS A 255 5.08 -18.79 -12.08
N LEU A 256 5.29 -17.84 -12.99
CA LEU A 256 6.49 -17.81 -13.83
C LEU A 256 7.75 -17.48 -13.03
N HIS A 257 7.67 -16.54 -12.09
CA HIS A 257 8.82 -16.13 -11.29
C HIS A 257 9.17 -17.15 -10.20
N PHE A 258 8.23 -17.48 -9.30
CA PHE A 258 8.54 -18.32 -8.14
C PHE A 258 8.53 -19.81 -8.46
N ARG A 259 7.59 -20.31 -9.29
CA ARG A 259 7.55 -21.75 -9.62
C ARG A 259 8.50 -22.12 -10.75
N ARG A 260 8.52 -21.35 -11.84
CA ARG A 260 9.37 -21.68 -13.01
C ARG A 260 10.76 -21.04 -12.99
N GLY A 261 11.01 -20.07 -12.10
CA GLY A 261 12.31 -19.39 -12.00
C GLY A 261 12.64 -18.52 -13.21
N TRP A 262 11.64 -18.08 -13.99
CA TRP A 262 11.88 -17.30 -15.21
C TRP A 262 12.36 -15.89 -14.87
N SER A 263 13.37 -15.44 -15.63
CA SER A 263 13.85 -14.05 -15.59
C SER A 263 12.81 -13.10 -16.18
N THR A 264 12.89 -11.83 -15.81
CA THR A 264 11.96 -10.77 -16.25
C THR A 264 11.81 -10.72 -17.77
N TRP A 265 12.91 -10.86 -18.52
CA TRP A 265 12.91 -10.84 -20.00
C TRP A 265 12.09 -11.96 -20.64
N ARG A 266 11.96 -13.12 -19.99
CA ARG A 266 11.11 -14.22 -20.48
C ARG A 266 9.64 -14.02 -20.14
N ARG A 267 9.33 -13.29 -19.06
CA ARG A 267 7.97 -13.02 -18.62
C ARG A 267 7.34 -11.86 -19.41
N LEU A 268 8.12 -10.81 -19.65
CA LEU A 268 7.70 -9.58 -20.30
C LEU A 268 6.91 -9.77 -21.61
N PRO A 269 7.38 -10.58 -22.60
CA PRO A 269 6.61 -10.80 -23.82
C PRO A 269 5.27 -11.50 -23.55
N ILE A 270 5.18 -12.38 -22.56
CA ILE A 270 3.91 -13.02 -22.19
C ILE A 270 2.94 -11.99 -21.61
N TYR A 271 3.41 -11.11 -20.73
CA TYR A 271 2.58 -10.05 -20.18
C TYR A 271 2.05 -9.14 -21.28
N ILE A 272 2.92 -8.71 -22.20
CA ILE A 272 2.54 -7.84 -23.32
C ILE A 272 1.50 -8.51 -24.22
N CYS A 273 1.72 -9.77 -24.62
CA CYS A 273 0.74 -10.51 -25.41
C CYS A 273 -0.60 -10.63 -24.68
N PHE A 274 -0.58 -10.90 -23.37
CA PHE A 274 -1.79 -10.98 -22.56
C PHE A 274 -2.50 -9.63 -22.46
N ILE A 275 -1.77 -8.54 -22.19
CA ILE A 275 -2.32 -7.17 -22.08
C ILE A 275 -3.01 -6.77 -23.37
N TYR A 276 -2.35 -6.90 -24.53
CA TYR A 276 -2.97 -6.57 -25.82
C TYR A 276 -4.20 -7.43 -26.11
N THR A 277 -4.15 -8.72 -25.79
CA THR A 277 -5.30 -9.61 -25.96
C THR A 277 -6.45 -9.16 -25.06
N TRP A 278 -6.16 -8.80 -23.80
CA TRP A 278 -7.15 -8.37 -22.82
C TRP A 278 -7.79 -7.04 -23.20
N GLU A 279 -6.99 -6.05 -23.57
CA GLU A 279 -7.42 -4.74 -24.08
C GLU A 279 -8.31 -4.90 -25.31
N PHE A 280 -7.89 -5.73 -26.27
CA PHE A 280 -8.68 -6.02 -27.46
C PHE A 280 -10.03 -6.69 -27.13
N CYS A 281 -10.04 -7.71 -26.25
CA CYS A 281 -11.27 -8.40 -25.84
C CYS A 281 -12.26 -7.46 -25.13
N TRP A 282 -11.78 -6.64 -24.20
CA TRP A 282 -12.61 -5.64 -23.52
C TRP A 282 -13.10 -4.56 -24.49
N GLY A 283 -12.23 -4.08 -25.37
CA GLY A 283 -12.60 -3.12 -26.40
C GLY A 283 -13.70 -3.65 -27.33
N LEU A 284 -13.60 -4.90 -27.78
CA LEU A 284 -14.64 -5.55 -28.58
C LEU A 284 -15.97 -5.66 -27.81
N ALA A 285 -15.92 -6.13 -26.56
CA ALA A 285 -17.12 -6.30 -25.74
C ALA A 285 -17.80 -4.95 -25.47
N LEU A 286 -17.05 -3.92 -25.04
CA LEU A 286 -17.58 -2.59 -24.75
C LEU A 286 -18.09 -1.90 -26.01
N ARG A 287 -17.45 -2.12 -27.16
CA ARG A 287 -17.89 -1.54 -28.45
C ARG A 287 -19.27 -2.05 -28.85
N GLN A 288 -19.66 -3.28 -28.49
CA GLN A 288 -21.02 -3.80 -28.76
C GLN A 288 -22.11 -3.01 -28.02
N TYR A 289 -21.79 -2.40 -26.88
CA TYR A 289 -22.71 -1.62 -26.05
C TYR A 289 -22.52 -0.10 -26.19
N GLY A 290 -21.67 0.36 -27.12
CA GLY A 290 -21.32 1.78 -27.25
C GLY A 290 -20.53 2.35 -26.05
N ALA A 291 -20.04 1.48 -25.16
CA ALA A 291 -19.37 1.83 -23.91
C ALA A 291 -17.84 1.93 -24.03
N CYS A 292 -17.27 1.63 -25.21
CA CYS A 292 -15.84 1.72 -25.46
C CYS A 292 -15.40 3.20 -25.40
N SER A 293 -14.55 3.53 -24.45
CA SER A 293 -14.11 4.91 -24.19
C SER A 293 -12.92 5.35 -25.06
N TRP A 294 -12.27 4.43 -25.77
CA TRP A 294 -11.10 4.72 -26.61
C TRP A 294 -11.29 4.30 -28.07
N ASP A 295 -10.56 4.98 -28.96
CA ASP A 295 -10.43 4.64 -30.37
C ASP A 295 -9.05 5.08 -30.91
N TYR A 296 -8.22 4.11 -31.25
CA TYR A 296 -6.87 4.30 -31.77
C TYR A 296 -6.77 4.28 -33.30
N SER A 297 -7.89 4.39 -34.02
CA SER A 297 -7.92 4.33 -35.50
C SER A 297 -7.03 5.39 -36.16
N HIS A 298 -6.76 6.49 -35.45
CA HIS A 298 -5.90 7.58 -35.91
C HIS A 298 -4.40 7.31 -35.75
N TYR A 299 -4.01 6.28 -34.98
CA TYR A 299 -2.60 5.90 -34.80
C TYR A 299 -2.13 4.87 -35.83
N PRO A 300 -0.86 4.91 -36.24
CA PRO A 300 -0.28 3.86 -37.08
C PRO A 300 -0.20 2.54 -36.30
N PHE A 301 -0.18 1.42 -37.02
CA PHE A 301 -0.12 0.06 -36.45
C PHE A 301 -1.26 -0.25 -35.47
N ASN A 302 -2.41 0.41 -35.64
CA ASN A 302 -3.62 0.05 -34.91
C ASN A 302 -4.24 -1.21 -35.50
N PHE A 303 -4.94 -1.97 -34.64
CA PHE A 303 -5.77 -3.09 -35.06
C PHE A 303 -7.21 -2.83 -34.63
N MET A 304 -8.10 -2.67 -35.62
CA MET A 304 -9.52 -2.31 -35.45
C MET A 304 -9.77 -1.04 -34.63
N GLY A 305 -8.77 -0.16 -34.49
CA GLY A 305 -8.80 0.98 -33.58
C GLY A 305 -8.93 0.61 -32.09
N LEU A 306 -8.74 -0.65 -31.71
CA LEU A 306 -8.90 -1.12 -30.32
C LEU A 306 -7.58 -1.27 -29.60
N ILE A 307 -6.52 -1.62 -30.32
CA ILE A 307 -5.15 -1.69 -29.81
C ILE A 307 -4.22 -0.98 -30.78
N THR A 308 -3.10 -0.44 -30.27
CA THR A 308 -2.04 0.14 -31.09
C THR A 308 -0.67 -0.33 -30.64
N LEU A 309 0.15 -0.82 -31.57
CA LEU A 309 1.52 -1.24 -31.27
C LEU A 309 2.43 -0.07 -30.87
N LEU A 310 2.00 1.17 -31.12
CA LEU A 310 2.70 2.37 -30.69
C LEU A 310 2.84 2.44 -29.16
N TYR A 311 1.90 1.85 -28.41
CA TYR A 311 1.92 1.84 -26.94
C TYR A 311 2.79 0.74 -26.34
N LEU A 312 3.46 -0.07 -27.17
CA LEU A 312 4.37 -1.13 -26.72
C LEU A 312 5.41 -0.64 -25.69
N PRO A 313 6.09 0.51 -25.86
CA PRO A 313 7.03 1.00 -24.85
C PRO A 313 6.35 1.29 -23.50
N GLY A 314 5.14 1.83 -23.52
CA GLY A 314 4.32 2.05 -22.32
C GLY A 314 3.98 0.74 -21.63
N TRP A 315 3.54 -0.27 -22.39
CA TRP A 315 3.23 -1.60 -21.85
C TRP A 315 4.44 -2.31 -21.27
N VAL A 316 5.63 -2.13 -21.85
CA VAL A 316 6.89 -2.63 -21.28
C VAL A 316 7.13 -1.98 -19.90
N CYS A 317 7.03 -0.65 -19.80
CA CYS A 317 7.22 0.06 -18.54
C CYS A 317 6.22 -0.37 -17.46
N ILE A 318 4.93 -0.44 -17.81
CA ILE A 318 3.86 -0.87 -16.90
C ILE A 318 4.07 -2.32 -16.47
N SER A 319 4.48 -3.20 -17.38
CA SER A 319 4.77 -4.61 -17.05
C SER A 319 5.90 -4.77 -16.04
N LEU A 320 6.97 -3.98 -16.17
CA LEU A 320 8.06 -3.97 -15.19
C LEU A 320 7.61 -3.40 -13.85
N TYR A 321 6.81 -2.34 -13.89
CA TYR A 321 6.23 -1.73 -12.70
C TYR A 321 5.26 -2.68 -11.97
N GLN A 322 4.47 -3.47 -12.71
CA GLN A 322 3.55 -4.47 -12.17
C GLN A 322 4.30 -5.55 -11.37
N ASP A 323 5.49 -5.98 -11.80
CA ASP A 323 6.33 -6.89 -11.02
C ASP A 323 6.77 -6.25 -9.68
N ILE A 324 7.15 -4.96 -9.68
CA ILE A 324 7.52 -4.22 -8.46
C ILE A 324 6.31 -4.13 -7.53
N LEU A 325 5.16 -3.76 -8.06
CA LEU A 325 3.92 -3.61 -7.31
C LEU A 325 3.48 -4.94 -6.69
N SER A 326 3.55 -6.03 -7.45
CA SER A 326 3.26 -7.39 -6.97
C SER A 326 4.18 -7.76 -5.81
N ASN A 327 5.49 -7.44 -5.89
CA ASN A 327 6.43 -7.67 -4.78
C ASN A 327 6.10 -6.85 -3.53
N VAL A 328 5.62 -5.61 -3.69
CA VAL A 328 5.17 -4.78 -2.58
C VAL A 328 3.92 -5.39 -1.94
N LEU A 329 2.93 -5.79 -2.74
CA LEU A 329 1.68 -6.38 -2.24
C LEU A 329 1.88 -7.72 -1.54
N LEU A 330 2.86 -8.53 -1.96
CA LEU A 330 3.22 -9.77 -1.25
C LEU A 330 3.71 -9.51 0.18
N ARG A 331 4.20 -8.30 0.48
CA ARG A 331 4.63 -7.91 1.82
C ARG A 331 3.50 -7.36 2.68
N VAL A 332 2.33 -7.13 2.10
CA VAL A 332 1.15 -6.62 2.82
C VAL A 332 0.30 -7.81 3.26
N VAL A 333 0.07 -7.89 4.57
CA VAL A 333 -0.69 -8.95 5.23
C VAL A 333 -1.87 -8.33 5.97
N VAL A 334 -3.03 -9.00 5.95
CA VAL A 334 -4.19 -8.60 6.75
C VAL A 334 -4.11 -9.31 8.10
N CYS A 335 -4.11 -8.55 9.21
CA CYS A 335 -4.36 -9.15 10.51
C CYS A 335 -5.83 -9.55 10.61
N ALA A 336 -6.10 -10.85 10.73
CA ALA A 336 -7.36 -11.32 11.26
C ALA A 336 -7.54 -10.71 12.66
N LYS A 337 -8.72 -10.16 12.93
CA LYS A 337 -9.06 -9.74 14.29
C LYS A 337 -9.08 -11.01 15.14
N ASP A 338 -8.39 -11.02 16.27
CA ASP A 338 -8.79 -11.88 17.38
C ASP A 338 -10.28 -11.61 17.60
N GLU A 339 -11.12 -12.61 17.37
CA GLU A 339 -12.48 -12.60 17.87
C GLU A 339 -12.40 -12.28 19.37
N GLU A 340 -13.16 -11.24 19.77
CA GLU A 340 -13.59 -10.94 21.13
C GLU A 340 -12.75 -11.60 22.25
N ARG A 341 -11.64 -10.97 22.65
CA ARG A 341 -11.13 -11.19 24.00
C ARG A 341 -12.09 -10.50 24.96
N GLY A 342 -13.17 -11.21 25.27
CA GLY A 342 -14.18 -10.85 26.24
C GLY A 342 -13.55 -10.50 27.57
N HIS A 343 -14.17 -9.53 28.23
CA HIS A 343 -14.03 -9.32 29.65
C HIS A 343 -14.28 -10.64 30.40
N SER A 344 -13.22 -11.26 30.93
CA SER A 344 -13.33 -12.05 32.15
C SER A 344 -12.11 -11.78 33.02
N TRP A 345 -12.27 -10.82 33.93
CA TRP A 345 -11.50 -10.75 35.16
C TRP A 345 -11.83 -11.98 36.02
N GLN A 346 -10.99 -13.01 35.98
CA GLN A 346 -10.78 -14.01 37.02
C GLN A 346 -9.32 -14.41 36.87
N GLY A 347 -8.41 -14.09 37.78
CA GLY A 347 -8.32 -14.63 39.13
C GLY A 347 -6.92 -15.28 39.22
N ALA A 348 -6.23 -15.03 40.33
CA ALA A 348 -4.82 -15.33 40.53
C ALA A 348 -4.38 -16.77 40.21
N GLY A 349 -3.11 -16.92 39.77
CA GLY A 349 -2.26 -18.01 40.24
C GLY A 349 -1.74 -19.01 39.21
N VAL A 350 -0.41 -19.13 39.22
CA VAL A 350 0.40 -20.35 39.00
C VAL A 350 0.80 -20.69 37.55
N ASN A 351 2.11 -20.53 37.31
CA ASN A 351 2.93 -21.16 36.28
C ASN A 351 2.65 -22.66 36.14
N VAL A 352 2.31 -23.15 34.94
CA VAL A 352 2.77 -24.46 34.43
C VAL A 352 2.72 -24.44 32.88
N CYS A 353 3.89 -24.53 32.23
CA CYS A 353 4.00 -25.11 30.88
C CYS A 353 3.82 -26.63 30.96
N PRO A 354 3.10 -27.29 30.04
CA PRO A 354 3.34 -28.70 29.77
C PRO A 354 4.04 -28.88 28.43
N VAL A 355 5.28 -29.37 28.55
CA VAL A 355 6.05 -30.05 27.51
C VAL A 355 5.31 -31.30 27.03
N SER A 356 5.32 -31.48 25.70
CA SER A 356 5.19 -32.71 24.89
C SER A 356 4.77 -34.03 25.57
N ARG A 357 3.77 -34.71 24.98
CA ARG A 357 3.77 -36.18 24.92
C ARG A 357 3.18 -36.70 23.61
N LYS A 358 4.05 -37.30 22.80
CA LYS A 358 3.71 -38.35 21.81
C LYS A 358 2.78 -39.39 22.44
N LYS A 359 1.74 -39.81 21.71
CA LYS A 359 1.23 -41.19 21.74
C LYS A 359 0.79 -41.62 20.34
N HIS A 360 1.52 -42.59 19.80
CA HIS A 360 1.02 -43.56 18.83
C HIS A 360 -0.09 -44.39 19.49
N LEU A 361 -1.14 -44.70 18.72
CA LEU A 361 -1.92 -45.96 18.67
C LEU A 361 -3.35 -45.63 18.24
N LEU A 362 -3.68 -45.92 16.98
CA LEU A 362 -4.37 -47.16 16.61
C LEU A 362 -4.18 -47.42 15.11
#